data_AF-A5VI93-F1
#
_entry.id   AF-A5VI93-F1
#
_cell.length_a   1.000
_cell.length_b   1.000
_cell.length_c   1.000
_cell.angle_alpha   90.00
_cell.angle_beta   90.00
_cell.angle_gamma   90.00
#
_symmetry.space_group_name_H-M   'P 1'
#
loop_
_entity.id
_entity.type
_entity.pdbx_description
1 polymer ?
#
loop_
_entity_poly.entity_id
_entity_poly.type
_entity_poly.pdbx_seq_one_letter_code
_entity_poly.pdbx_strand_id
1 'polypeptide(L)'
;MNFSINKEDIASFHKNYRHHPNSSVLENTVTKNGVRNASFNWHSIADNTPHFSIDLKTGDVADQKQSGRCWMFAALNTMRHDMQQKFNLPDNFELSQAYQFFWDKFEKSNYFYQNVIKTAKKPTDSRKVSWLMNEPQNDGGQWDMLCALISKYGVMPKAAMPESFNSSNSRGIDEVLNNKLRHDAVILRKMINEDHANEEAIDETRRKMLNENYRMLAYTFGEPVSHFDFEYRTKKDNEFHRDTNLTPQEFFKKYVGWNLDDYISIIQAPTADKKYHQTYTIDMLGNVVGGREIKHLNLPMDEFKQLAIEQLKNGESVWFGSDVIKYSETKLGIMALNTYDYDKLFDVDLEMTKAEALDYGESMMDHAMVITGVDLVNGKPTKWKVENSWGNKVGHKGYFVMSDDWMDKYCYQVVINKKYLSEDLKRDYAKTPVVLKPWDPMGTLA
;
A
#
# COMPACT_ATOMS: atom_id res chain seq x y z
N MET A 1 19.39 -37.48 13.59
CA MET A 1 18.93 -37.48 14.99
C MET A 1 17.57 -36.80 15.00
N ASN A 2 16.54 -37.46 15.54
CA ASN A 2 15.20 -36.85 15.66
C ASN A 2 15.03 -36.39 17.11
N PHE A 3 14.73 -35.11 17.30
CA PHE A 3 14.34 -34.58 18.61
C PHE A 3 12.83 -34.76 18.77
N SER A 4 12.41 -35.60 19.72
CA SER A 4 11.00 -35.80 20.08
C SER A 4 10.79 -35.41 21.53
N ILE A 5 9.83 -34.52 21.79
CA ILE A 5 9.48 -34.08 23.15
C ILE A 5 8.95 -35.27 23.94
N ASN A 6 9.64 -35.64 25.01
CA ASN A 6 9.24 -36.70 25.93
C ASN A 6 8.74 -36.14 27.27
N LYS A 7 8.40 -37.03 28.22
CA LYS A 7 7.86 -36.62 29.52
C LYS A 7 8.92 -35.96 30.39
N GLU A 8 10.16 -36.40 30.27
CA GLU A 8 11.31 -35.84 30.97
C GLU A 8 11.59 -34.39 30.52
N ASP A 9 11.48 -34.12 29.22
CA ASP A 9 11.60 -32.76 28.66
C ASP A 9 10.51 -31.84 29.22
N ILE A 10 9.25 -32.28 29.22
CA ILE A 10 8.11 -31.51 29.75
C ILE A 10 8.29 -31.22 31.25
N ALA A 11 8.72 -32.22 32.02
CA ALA A 11 9.01 -32.03 33.44
C ALA A 11 10.14 -31.01 33.67
N SER A 12 11.17 -31.04 32.82
CA SER A 12 12.25 -30.04 32.81
C SER A 12 11.74 -28.64 32.49
N PHE A 13 10.90 -28.48 31.46
CA PHE A 13 10.29 -27.19 31.10
C PHE A 13 9.41 -26.63 32.23
N HIS A 14 8.59 -27.44 32.88
CA HIS A 14 7.81 -27.01 34.04
C HIS A 14 8.70 -26.55 35.19
N LYS A 15 9.79 -27.27 35.46
CA LYS A 15 10.75 -26.88 36.49
C LYS A 15 11.39 -25.54 36.14
N ASN A 16 11.88 -25.38 34.91
CA ASN A 16 12.52 -24.13 34.44
C ASN A 16 11.54 -22.96 34.54
N TYR A 17 10.31 -23.13 34.07
CA TYR A 17 9.25 -22.13 34.17
C TYR A 17 8.99 -21.69 35.62
N ARG A 18 8.87 -22.64 36.56
CA ARG A 18 8.64 -22.31 37.99
C ARG A 18 9.81 -21.60 38.67
N HIS A 19 11.03 -21.76 38.15
CA HIS A 19 12.22 -21.08 38.67
C HIS A 19 12.53 -19.78 37.93
N HIS A 20 11.86 -19.52 36.81
CA HIS A 20 12.08 -18.32 36.03
C HIS A 20 11.52 -17.10 36.78
N PRO A 21 12.28 -15.98 36.85
CA PRO A 21 11.85 -14.80 37.59
C PRO A 21 10.48 -14.30 37.13
N ASN A 22 9.65 -13.89 38.09
CA ASN A 22 8.35 -13.24 37.89
C ASN A 22 7.29 -14.03 37.09
N SER A 23 7.53 -15.30 36.76
CA SER A 23 6.64 -16.08 35.88
C SER A 23 5.17 -16.09 36.31
N SER A 24 4.88 -16.26 37.61
CA SER A 24 3.49 -16.23 38.08
C SER A 24 2.80 -14.88 37.86
N VAL A 25 3.52 -13.78 38.06
CA VAL A 25 2.97 -12.43 37.87
C VAL A 25 2.79 -12.12 36.39
N LEU A 26 3.79 -12.47 35.56
CA LEU A 26 3.74 -12.29 34.11
C LEU A 26 2.65 -13.17 33.49
N GLU A 27 2.51 -14.43 33.91
CA GLU A 27 1.42 -15.33 33.50
C GLU A 27 0.06 -14.70 33.79
N ASN A 28 -0.18 -14.24 35.01
CA ASN A 28 -1.45 -13.60 35.38
C ASN A 28 -1.70 -12.31 34.56
N THR A 29 -0.65 -11.54 34.28
CA THR A 29 -0.76 -10.27 33.53
C THR A 29 -1.09 -10.53 32.06
N VAL A 30 -0.36 -11.45 31.41
CA VAL A 30 -0.54 -11.78 29.99
C VAL A 30 -1.83 -12.55 29.78
N THR A 31 -2.17 -13.52 30.63
CA THR A 31 -3.43 -14.29 30.49
C THR A 31 -4.66 -13.42 30.66
N LYS A 32 -4.59 -12.36 31.50
CA LYS A 32 -5.71 -11.43 31.69
C LYS A 32 -5.83 -10.39 30.58
N ASN A 33 -4.70 -9.83 30.11
CA ASN A 33 -4.71 -8.62 29.27
C ASN A 33 -4.33 -8.89 27.79
N GLY A 34 -3.77 -10.06 27.49
CA GLY A 34 -3.15 -10.38 26.21
C GLY A 34 -1.73 -9.81 26.08
N VAL A 35 -0.97 -10.38 25.14
CA VAL A 35 0.45 -10.07 24.93
C VAL A 35 0.68 -8.58 24.68
N ARG A 36 -0.03 -8.01 23.70
CA ARG A 36 0.15 -6.62 23.25
C ARG A 36 -0.11 -5.58 24.35
N ASN A 37 -1.15 -5.76 25.16
CA ASN A 37 -1.42 -4.83 26.26
C ASN A 37 -0.44 -5.00 27.42
N ALA A 38 -0.01 -6.24 27.68
CA ALA A 38 0.95 -6.54 28.73
C ALA A 38 2.38 -6.05 28.40
N SER A 39 2.73 -5.95 27.12
CA SER A 39 4.03 -5.45 26.66
C SER A 39 4.04 -3.97 26.31
N PHE A 40 2.89 -3.26 26.34
CA PHE A 40 2.84 -1.85 25.96
C PHE A 40 3.69 -0.98 26.89
N ASN A 41 4.67 -0.28 26.31
CA ASN A 41 5.52 0.64 27.03
C ASN A 41 4.86 2.02 27.06
N TRP A 42 4.30 2.39 28.21
CA TRP A 42 3.63 3.67 28.41
C TRP A 42 4.54 4.89 28.16
N HIS A 43 5.86 4.79 28.38
CA HIS A 43 6.79 5.88 28.12
C HIS A 43 6.90 6.24 26.63
N SER A 44 6.59 5.30 25.74
CA SER A 44 6.52 5.52 24.29
C SER A 44 5.58 6.68 23.90
N ILE A 45 4.60 7.01 24.74
CA ILE A 45 3.69 8.15 24.51
C ILE A 45 4.43 9.48 24.59
N ALA A 46 5.26 9.65 25.61
CA ALA A 46 6.02 10.89 25.81
C ALA A 46 7.15 11.03 24.79
N ASP A 47 7.78 9.91 24.43
CA ASP A 47 8.87 9.87 23.46
C ASP A 47 8.40 10.25 22.04
N ASN A 48 7.14 9.95 21.71
CA ASN A 48 6.56 10.14 20.38
C ASN A 48 5.50 11.24 20.29
N THR A 49 5.74 12.39 20.93
CA THR A 49 4.83 13.55 20.83
C THR A 49 4.73 14.10 19.40
N PRO A 50 3.54 14.53 18.92
CA PRO A 50 3.30 14.92 17.52
C PRO A 50 3.72 16.38 17.22
N HIS A 51 5.02 16.67 17.38
CA HIS A 51 5.61 17.98 17.06
C HIS A 51 6.74 17.80 16.04
N PHE A 52 6.72 18.61 14.99
CA PHE A 52 7.61 18.44 13.84
C PHE A 52 8.16 19.79 13.38
N SER A 53 9.48 19.83 13.11
CA SER A 53 10.15 21.01 12.55
C SER A 53 9.65 21.39 11.14
N ILE A 54 9.28 20.40 10.32
CA ILE A 54 8.63 20.56 9.02
C ILE A 54 7.25 19.93 9.16
N ASP A 55 6.20 20.71 8.94
CA ASP A 55 4.81 20.27 9.10
C ASP A 55 3.92 20.85 7.98
N LEU A 56 3.55 20.00 7.03
CA LEU A 56 2.68 20.37 5.91
C LEU A 56 1.22 20.44 6.37
N LYS A 57 0.50 21.47 5.90
CA LYS A 57 -0.93 21.64 6.18
C LYS A 57 -1.76 20.83 5.17
N THR A 58 -2.13 19.61 5.55
CA THR A 58 -2.80 18.63 4.66
C THR A 58 -4.29 18.40 4.94
N GLY A 59 -4.86 19.09 5.94
CA GLY A 59 -6.31 19.12 6.19
C GLY A 59 -6.85 17.88 6.89
N ASP A 60 -8.13 17.57 6.63
CA ASP A 60 -8.83 16.43 7.23
C ASP A 60 -8.43 15.13 6.55
N VAL A 61 -8.28 14.05 7.33
CA VAL A 61 -7.95 12.72 6.81
C VAL A 61 -9.14 12.05 6.12
N ALA A 62 -8.83 11.13 5.22
CA ALA A 62 -9.80 10.25 4.59
C ALA A 62 -10.00 8.93 5.38
N ASP A 63 -10.99 8.12 4.99
CA ASP A 63 -11.31 6.83 5.64
C ASP A 63 -11.65 5.74 4.62
N GLN A 64 -10.76 4.75 4.47
CA GLN A 64 -10.92 3.60 3.57
C GLN A 64 -11.89 2.55 4.11
N LYS A 65 -12.23 2.61 5.41
CA LYS A 65 -13.08 1.65 6.11
C LYS A 65 -12.61 0.21 5.92
N GLN A 66 -13.52 -0.71 5.56
CA GLN A 66 -13.26 -2.15 5.50
C GLN A 66 -12.85 -2.57 4.09
N SER A 67 -11.84 -1.91 3.54
CA SER A 67 -11.25 -2.21 2.22
C SER A 67 -9.73 -2.05 2.24
N GLY A 68 -9.02 -2.76 1.37
CA GLY A 68 -7.56 -2.69 1.21
C GLY A 68 -7.11 -1.61 0.21
N ARG A 69 -7.71 -0.41 0.28
CA ARG A 69 -7.48 0.67 -0.71
C ARG A 69 -6.40 1.67 -0.29
N CYS A 70 -5.60 1.35 0.72
CA CYS A 70 -4.69 2.31 1.35
C CYS A 70 -3.77 3.03 0.33
N TRP A 71 -3.26 2.29 -0.66
CA TRP A 71 -2.41 2.79 -1.74
C TRP A 71 -3.10 3.87 -2.59
N MET A 72 -4.38 3.69 -2.89
CA MET A 72 -5.20 4.68 -3.61
C MET A 72 -5.44 5.91 -2.74
N PHE A 73 -5.82 5.71 -1.48
CA PHE A 73 -6.08 6.81 -0.55
C PHE A 73 -4.83 7.65 -0.34
N ALA A 74 -3.69 7.02 -0.04
CA ALA A 74 -2.43 7.70 0.15
C ALA A 74 -2.01 8.51 -1.08
N ALA A 75 -2.15 7.94 -2.28
CA ALA A 75 -1.73 8.65 -3.49
C ALA A 75 -2.68 9.80 -3.85
N LEU A 76 -3.99 9.58 -3.75
CA LEU A 76 -4.98 10.64 -3.94
C LEU A 76 -4.87 11.73 -2.86
N ASN A 77 -4.44 11.39 -1.66
CA ASN A 77 -4.07 12.36 -0.62
C ASN A 77 -2.91 13.24 -1.10
N THR A 78 -1.80 12.67 -1.60
CA THR A 78 -0.70 13.50 -2.12
C THR A 78 -1.14 14.50 -3.20
N MET A 79 -2.03 14.07 -4.12
CA MET A 79 -2.57 14.94 -5.15
C MET A 79 -3.51 16.01 -4.57
N ARG A 80 -4.42 15.63 -3.66
CA ARG A 80 -5.40 16.58 -3.10
C ARG A 80 -4.73 17.63 -2.21
N HIS A 81 -3.61 17.34 -1.55
CA HIS A 81 -2.88 18.33 -0.77
C HIS A 81 -2.34 19.45 -1.66
N ASP A 82 -1.72 19.09 -2.79
CA ASP A 82 -1.27 20.06 -3.80
C ASP A 82 -2.44 20.88 -4.35
N MET A 83 -3.56 20.22 -4.67
CA MET A 83 -4.79 20.90 -5.10
C MET A 83 -5.35 21.86 -4.05
N GLN A 84 -5.37 21.47 -2.78
CA GLN A 84 -5.83 22.31 -1.67
C GLN A 84 -5.01 23.59 -1.54
N GLN A 85 -3.70 23.52 -1.79
CA GLN A 85 -2.84 24.70 -1.78
C GLN A 85 -3.06 25.58 -3.03
N LYS A 86 -3.09 24.97 -4.22
CA LYS A 86 -3.24 25.70 -5.50
C LYS A 86 -4.59 26.40 -5.67
N PHE A 87 -5.67 25.73 -5.28
CA PHE A 87 -7.04 26.19 -5.52
C PHE A 87 -7.79 26.56 -4.25
N ASN A 88 -7.09 26.61 -3.11
CA ASN A 88 -7.68 26.99 -1.83
C ASN A 88 -8.93 26.15 -1.47
N LEU A 89 -8.88 24.85 -1.78
CA LEU A 89 -9.99 23.92 -1.56
C LEU A 89 -10.25 23.71 -0.07
N PRO A 90 -11.49 23.35 0.32
CA PRO A 90 -11.82 22.94 1.69
C PRO A 90 -10.89 21.85 2.23
N ASP A 91 -10.65 21.87 3.55
CA ASP A 91 -9.78 20.89 4.21
C ASP A 91 -10.30 19.45 4.10
N ASN A 92 -11.60 19.28 3.87
CA ASN A 92 -12.28 18.01 3.64
C ASN A 92 -12.48 17.67 2.15
N PHE A 93 -11.86 18.40 1.22
CA PHE A 93 -11.88 18.03 -0.20
C PHE A 93 -11.20 16.68 -0.40
N GLU A 94 -11.81 15.83 -1.24
CA GLU A 94 -11.32 14.49 -1.58
C GLU A 94 -11.51 14.21 -3.09
N LEU A 95 -10.58 13.44 -3.65
CA LEU A 95 -10.72 12.78 -4.94
C LEU A 95 -11.44 11.43 -4.74
N SER A 96 -12.19 10.97 -5.74
CA SER A 96 -12.95 9.72 -5.64
C SER A 96 -12.04 8.50 -5.63
N GLN A 97 -11.93 7.86 -4.47
CA GLN A 97 -11.25 6.58 -4.34
C GLN A 97 -12.09 5.44 -4.95
N ALA A 98 -13.42 5.52 -4.86
CA ALA A 98 -14.34 4.58 -5.49
C ALA A 98 -14.18 4.54 -7.03
N TYR A 99 -13.91 5.68 -7.68
CA TYR A 99 -13.64 5.75 -9.11
C TYR A 99 -12.39 4.97 -9.52
N GLN A 100 -11.28 5.16 -8.79
CA GLN A 100 -10.05 4.40 -9.04
C GLN A 100 -10.26 2.92 -8.75
N PHE A 101 -11.03 2.59 -7.70
CA PHE A 101 -11.32 1.22 -7.30
C PHE A 101 -12.13 0.44 -8.32
N PHE A 102 -13.11 1.08 -8.96
CA PHE A 102 -13.85 0.48 -10.06
C PHE A 102 -12.91 0.07 -11.20
N TRP A 103 -12.10 1.01 -11.69
CA TRP A 103 -11.23 0.77 -12.84
C TRP A 103 -10.10 -0.21 -12.52
N ASP A 104 -9.55 -0.16 -11.31
CA ASP A 104 -8.53 -1.09 -10.87
C ASP A 104 -9.04 -2.54 -10.88
N LYS A 105 -10.21 -2.82 -10.27
CA LYS A 105 -10.78 -4.17 -10.27
C LYS A 105 -11.11 -4.66 -11.68
N PHE A 106 -11.61 -3.77 -12.53
CA PHE A 106 -11.92 -4.11 -13.91
C PHE A 106 -10.67 -4.46 -14.71
N GLU A 107 -9.62 -3.64 -14.58
CA GLU A 107 -8.34 -3.85 -15.25
C GLU A 107 -7.60 -5.07 -14.70
N LYS A 108 -7.54 -5.25 -13.38
CA LYS A 108 -6.99 -6.47 -12.75
C LYS A 108 -7.68 -7.74 -13.22
N SER A 109 -8.99 -7.70 -13.45
CA SER A 109 -9.71 -8.84 -14.03
C SER A 109 -9.17 -9.20 -15.42
N ASN A 110 -8.94 -8.20 -16.27
CA ASN A 110 -8.33 -8.40 -17.59
C ASN A 110 -6.87 -8.84 -17.50
N TYR A 111 -6.10 -8.27 -16.58
CA TYR A 111 -4.70 -8.62 -16.32
C TYR A 111 -4.56 -10.06 -15.85
N PHE A 112 -5.46 -10.51 -14.98
CA PHE A 112 -5.57 -11.90 -14.57
C PHE A 112 -5.81 -12.82 -15.77
N TYR A 113 -6.78 -12.54 -16.63
CA TYR A 113 -7.02 -13.35 -17.84
C TYR A 113 -5.79 -13.39 -18.76
N GLN A 114 -5.11 -12.27 -18.94
CA GLN A 114 -3.87 -12.22 -19.71
C GLN A 114 -2.80 -13.15 -19.13
N ASN A 115 -2.65 -13.17 -17.80
CA ASN A 115 -1.72 -14.03 -17.09
C ASN A 115 -2.13 -15.51 -17.12
N VAL A 116 -3.43 -15.80 -17.08
CA VAL A 116 -3.95 -17.17 -17.27
C VAL A 116 -3.57 -17.69 -18.65
N ILE A 117 -3.75 -16.89 -19.69
CA ILE A 117 -3.41 -17.26 -21.07
C ILE A 117 -1.90 -17.48 -21.22
N LYS A 118 -1.09 -16.54 -20.70
CA LYS A 118 0.38 -16.66 -20.68
C LYS A 118 0.88 -17.93 -19.98
N THR A 119 0.14 -18.41 -18.98
CA THR A 119 0.51 -19.58 -18.17
C THR A 119 -0.33 -20.83 -18.49
N ALA A 120 -1.15 -20.80 -19.54
CA ALA A 120 -2.12 -21.85 -19.83
C ALA A 120 -1.47 -23.23 -20.05
N LYS A 121 -0.27 -23.26 -20.64
CA LYS A 121 0.50 -24.49 -20.90
C LYS A 121 1.27 -25.02 -19.68
N LYS A 122 1.30 -24.29 -18.56
CA LYS A 122 1.93 -24.77 -17.31
C LYS A 122 0.97 -25.68 -16.54
N PRO A 123 1.47 -26.67 -15.79
CA PRO A 123 0.66 -27.46 -14.86
C PRO A 123 -0.12 -26.58 -13.88
N THR A 124 -1.33 -26.99 -13.52
CA THR A 124 -2.20 -26.24 -12.58
C THR A 124 -1.63 -26.14 -11.17
N ASP A 125 -0.82 -27.12 -10.76
CA ASP A 125 -0.10 -27.18 -9.49
C ASP A 125 1.29 -26.51 -9.53
N SER A 126 1.69 -25.97 -10.68
CA SER A 126 2.94 -25.20 -10.75
C SER A 126 2.86 -23.95 -9.88
N ARG A 127 3.95 -23.60 -9.17
CA ARG A 127 3.96 -22.48 -8.21
C ARG A 127 3.42 -21.16 -8.79
N LYS A 128 3.71 -20.85 -10.06
CA LYS A 128 3.19 -19.63 -10.73
C LYS A 128 1.68 -19.67 -10.94
N VAL A 129 1.12 -20.81 -11.41
CA VAL A 129 -0.33 -20.94 -11.60
C VAL A 129 -1.04 -20.98 -10.26
N SER A 130 -0.50 -21.72 -9.28
CA SER A 130 -1.04 -21.74 -7.92
C SER A 130 -1.04 -20.35 -7.27
N TRP A 131 0.03 -19.56 -7.42
CA TRP A 131 0.08 -18.18 -6.93
C TRP A 131 -0.97 -17.30 -7.60
N LEU A 132 -1.07 -17.36 -8.94
CA LEU A 132 -2.06 -16.60 -9.70
C LEU A 132 -3.50 -16.95 -9.29
N MET A 133 -3.78 -18.23 -9.03
CA MET A 133 -5.11 -18.70 -8.61
C MET A 133 -5.42 -18.45 -7.13
N ASN A 134 -4.38 -18.33 -6.29
CA ASN A 134 -4.56 -18.06 -4.86
C ASN A 134 -5.30 -16.75 -4.67
N GLU A 135 -4.91 -15.72 -5.42
CA GLU A 135 -5.47 -14.39 -5.32
C GLU A 135 -5.58 -13.75 -6.73
N PRO A 136 -6.64 -14.08 -7.50
CA PRO A 136 -6.81 -13.59 -8.87
C PRO A 136 -6.78 -12.06 -8.97
N GLN A 137 -7.42 -11.40 -8.01
CA GLN A 137 -7.29 -9.98 -7.71
C GLN A 137 -7.49 -9.75 -6.21
N ASN A 138 -7.02 -8.59 -5.75
CA ASN A 138 -7.30 -8.05 -4.42
C ASN A 138 -7.43 -6.52 -4.50
N ASP A 139 -7.75 -5.89 -3.36
CA ASP A 139 -7.87 -4.44 -3.27
C ASP A 139 -6.54 -3.70 -3.41
N GLY A 140 -5.46 -4.31 -2.91
CA GLY A 140 -4.18 -3.66 -2.72
C GLY A 140 -3.47 -3.33 -4.03
N GLY A 141 -2.47 -2.47 -3.97
CA GLY A 141 -1.79 -2.01 -5.17
C GLY A 141 -0.44 -1.37 -4.89
N GLN A 142 0.17 -0.84 -5.94
CA GLN A 142 1.41 -0.09 -5.86
C GLN A 142 1.31 1.23 -6.63
N TRP A 143 2.26 2.12 -6.42
CA TRP A 143 2.27 3.45 -7.03
C TRP A 143 2.08 3.43 -8.56
N ASP A 144 2.88 2.63 -9.26
CA ASP A 144 2.86 2.60 -10.73
C ASP A 144 1.52 2.06 -11.29
N MET A 145 0.85 1.16 -10.55
CA MET A 145 -0.50 0.68 -10.88
C MET A 145 -1.53 1.81 -10.83
N LEU A 146 -1.39 2.75 -9.89
CA LEU A 146 -2.29 3.89 -9.80
C LEU A 146 -1.98 4.90 -10.91
N CYS A 147 -0.69 5.14 -11.19
CA CYS A 147 -0.30 5.96 -12.32
C CYS A 147 -0.91 5.41 -13.63
N ALA A 148 -0.88 4.10 -13.85
CA ALA A 148 -1.48 3.48 -15.02
C ALA A 148 -3.00 3.75 -15.12
N LEU A 149 -3.71 3.66 -13.99
CA LEU A 149 -5.15 3.98 -13.93
C LEU A 149 -5.41 5.45 -14.23
N ILE A 150 -4.69 6.37 -13.58
CA ILE A 150 -4.90 7.81 -13.76
C ILE A 150 -4.51 8.25 -15.18
N SER A 151 -3.45 7.70 -15.75
CA SER A 151 -3.10 7.97 -17.15
C SER A 151 -4.22 7.56 -18.12
N LYS A 152 -4.89 6.43 -17.85
CA LYS A 152 -5.94 5.91 -18.74
C LYS A 152 -7.31 6.53 -18.49
N TYR A 153 -7.66 6.75 -17.22
CA TYR A 153 -9.01 7.11 -16.79
C TYR A 153 -9.10 8.48 -16.10
N GLY A 154 -7.99 9.14 -15.78
CA GLY A 154 -8.01 10.41 -15.06
C GLY A 154 -8.42 10.27 -13.59
N VAL A 155 -8.89 11.37 -13.00
CA VAL A 155 -9.42 11.42 -11.63
C VAL A 155 -10.67 12.32 -11.59
N MET A 156 -11.44 12.23 -10.52
CA MET A 156 -12.61 13.09 -10.30
C MET A 156 -12.78 13.43 -8.82
N PRO A 157 -13.50 14.50 -8.46
CA PRO A 157 -13.90 14.77 -7.09
C PRO A 157 -14.73 13.62 -6.51
N LYS A 158 -14.62 13.39 -5.21
CA LYS A 158 -15.44 12.38 -4.51
C LYS A 158 -16.95 12.60 -4.66
N ALA A 159 -17.38 13.84 -4.83
CA ALA A 159 -18.79 14.17 -5.07
C ALA A 159 -19.32 13.64 -6.42
N ALA A 160 -18.46 13.49 -7.44
CA ALA A 160 -18.85 13.00 -8.77
C ALA A 160 -19.03 11.48 -8.80
N MET A 161 -18.29 10.74 -7.97
CA MET A 161 -18.51 9.32 -7.72
C MET A 161 -18.31 9.03 -6.24
N PRO A 162 -19.39 9.03 -5.44
CA PRO A 162 -19.32 8.81 -4.00
C PRO A 162 -19.03 7.34 -3.66
N GLU A 163 -18.74 7.09 -2.39
CA GLU A 163 -18.60 5.73 -1.87
C GLU A 163 -19.94 4.97 -1.94
N SER A 164 -19.89 3.74 -2.43
CA SER A 164 -20.93 2.72 -2.25
C SER A 164 -20.68 1.89 -0.97
N PHE A 165 -21.66 1.10 -0.56
CA PHE A 165 -21.47 0.11 0.53
C PHE A 165 -20.22 -0.74 0.28
N ASN A 166 -20.08 -1.30 -0.93
CA ASN A 166 -19.01 -2.22 -1.26
C ASN A 166 -17.65 -1.54 -1.45
N SER A 167 -17.61 -0.25 -1.82
CA SER A 167 -16.33 0.47 -1.80
C SER A 167 -15.79 0.61 -0.38
N SER A 168 -16.68 0.73 0.61
CA SER A 168 -16.36 0.82 2.02
C SER A 168 -16.30 -0.54 2.75
N ASN A 169 -16.71 -1.63 2.10
CA ASN A 169 -16.67 -3.02 2.58
C ASN A 169 -16.58 -3.98 1.38
N SER A 170 -15.36 -4.31 0.96
CA SER A 170 -15.08 -4.98 -0.33
C SER A 170 -15.14 -6.50 -0.30
N ARG A 171 -15.17 -7.12 0.89
CA ARG A 171 -15.06 -8.58 1.05
C ARG A 171 -16.06 -9.36 0.18
N GLY A 172 -17.31 -8.91 0.13
CA GLY A 172 -18.36 -9.59 -0.62
C GLY A 172 -18.11 -9.59 -2.13
N ILE A 173 -17.70 -8.44 -2.71
CA ILE A 173 -17.39 -8.39 -4.14
C ILE A 173 -16.10 -9.15 -4.45
N ASP A 174 -15.09 -9.09 -3.58
CA ASP A 174 -13.83 -9.82 -3.81
C ASP A 174 -14.03 -11.32 -3.87
N GLU A 175 -14.85 -11.88 -2.98
CA GLU A 175 -15.16 -13.31 -2.96
C GLU A 175 -15.82 -13.74 -4.28
N VAL A 176 -16.86 -13.04 -4.71
CA VAL A 176 -17.64 -13.40 -5.90
C VAL A 176 -16.86 -13.14 -7.18
N LEU A 177 -16.12 -12.01 -7.28
CA LEU A 177 -15.28 -11.71 -8.43
C LEU A 177 -14.13 -12.72 -8.53
N ASN A 178 -13.44 -13.05 -7.44
CA ASN A 178 -12.38 -14.06 -7.47
C ASN A 178 -12.93 -15.45 -7.83
N ASN A 179 -14.15 -15.81 -7.42
CA ASN A 179 -14.80 -17.03 -7.88
C ASN A 179 -15.03 -17.00 -9.40
N LYS A 180 -15.59 -15.91 -9.93
CA LYS A 180 -15.80 -15.72 -11.37
C LYS A 180 -14.50 -15.80 -12.17
N LEU A 181 -13.45 -15.13 -11.71
CA LEU A 181 -12.13 -15.15 -12.36
C LEU A 181 -11.55 -16.57 -12.42
N ARG A 182 -11.63 -17.34 -11.32
CA ARG A 182 -11.18 -18.74 -11.31
C ARG A 182 -12.02 -19.64 -12.23
N HIS A 183 -13.34 -19.44 -12.24
CA HIS A 183 -14.23 -20.14 -13.16
C HIS A 183 -13.82 -19.87 -14.62
N ASP A 184 -13.60 -18.62 -14.97
CA ASP A 184 -13.18 -18.23 -16.32
C ASP A 184 -11.79 -18.73 -16.67
N ALA A 185 -10.89 -18.84 -15.69
CA ALA A 185 -9.59 -19.43 -15.92
C ALA A 185 -9.67 -20.89 -16.35
N VAL A 186 -10.64 -21.66 -15.83
CA VAL A 186 -10.91 -23.04 -16.29
C VAL A 186 -11.28 -23.02 -17.77
N ILE A 187 -12.19 -22.13 -18.17
CA ILE A 187 -12.64 -22.00 -19.56
C ILE A 187 -11.47 -21.63 -20.47
N LEU A 188 -10.72 -20.57 -20.15
CA LEU A 188 -9.60 -20.10 -20.98
C LEU A 188 -8.52 -21.17 -21.14
N ARG A 189 -8.18 -21.88 -20.05
CA ARG A 189 -7.18 -22.95 -20.10
C ARG A 189 -7.67 -24.15 -20.92
N LYS A 190 -8.94 -24.53 -20.80
CA LYS A 190 -9.55 -25.57 -21.63
C LYS A 190 -9.52 -25.21 -23.11
N MET A 191 -9.92 -23.98 -23.45
CA MET A 191 -9.88 -23.49 -24.84
C MET A 191 -8.48 -23.61 -25.46
N ILE A 192 -7.43 -23.31 -24.68
CA ILE A 192 -6.04 -23.35 -25.15
C ILE A 192 -5.48 -24.78 -25.21
N ASN A 193 -5.85 -25.65 -24.26
CA ASN A 193 -5.21 -26.95 -24.07
C ASN A 193 -5.97 -28.13 -24.68
N GLU A 194 -7.29 -28.06 -24.72
CA GLU A 194 -8.17 -29.13 -25.18
C GLU A 194 -8.80 -28.75 -26.53
N ASP A 195 -9.39 -27.56 -26.63
CA ASP A 195 -10.13 -27.15 -27.84
C ASP A 195 -9.21 -26.58 -28.94
N HIS A 196 -7.95 -26.30 -28.60
CA HIS A 196 -6.95 -25.67 -29.49
C HIS A 196 -7.49 -24.40 -30.19
N ALA A 197 -8.26 -23.61 -29.45
CA ALA A 197 -8.88 -22.38 -29.94
C ALA A 197 -7.82 -21.39 -30.45
N ASN A 198 -8.15 -20.68 -31.52
CA ASN A 198 -7.32 -19.59 -32.03
C ASN A 198 -7.48 -18.33 -31.17
N GLU A 199 -6.60 -17.34 -31.40
CA GLU A 199 -6.56 -16.08 -30.64
C GLU A 199 -7.88 -15.30 -30.73
N GLU A 200 -8.52 -15.27 -31.89
CA GLU A 200 -9.80 -14.59 -32.10
C GLU A 200 -10.92 -15.15 -31.21
N ALA A 201 -11.07 -16.47 -31.16
CA ALA A 201 -12.08 -17.12 -30.32
C ALA A 201 -11.81 -16.90 -28.82
N ILE A 202 -10.53 -16.91 -28.42
CA ILE A 202 -10.12 -16.60 -27.04
C ILE A 202 -10.50 -15.15 -26.70
N ASP A 203 -10.21 -14.20 -27.57
CA ASP A 203 -10.50 -12.79 -27.34
C ASP A 203 -12.00 -12.47 -27.34
N GLU A 204 -12.79 -13.11 -28.19
CA GLU A 204 -14.25 -13.03 -28.13
C GLU A 204 -14.79 -13.52 -26.78
N THR A 205 -14.24 -14.61 -26.28
CA THR A 205 -14.62 -15.17 -24.98
C THR A 205 -14.21 -14.24 -23.84
N ARG A 206 -12.99 -13.69 -23.87
CA ARG A 206 -12.54 -12.68 -22.91
C ARG A 206 -13.44 -11.45 -22.90
N ARG A 207 -13.88 -10.96 -24.07
CA ARG A 207 -14.80 -9.81 -24.16
C ARG A 207 -16.13 -10.09 -23.44
N LYS A 208 -16.67 -11.29 -23.58
CA LYS A 208 -17.90 -11.71 -22.86
C LYS A 208 -17.66 -11.75 -21.35
N MET A 209 -16.57 -12.36 -20.91
CA MET A 209 -16.18 -12.43 -19.50
C MET A 209 -16.00 -11.03 -18.89
N LEU A 210 -15.31 -10.13 -19.59
CA LEU A 210 -15.13 -8.74 -19.15
C LEU A 210 -16.44 -7.97 -19.10
N ASN A 211 -17.35 -8.17 -20.05
CA ASN A 211 -18.68 -7.54 -19.99
C ASN A 211 -19.49 -7.99 -18.75
N GLU A 212 -19.34 -9.25 -18.33
CA GLU A 212 -19.92 -9.74 -17.09
C GLU A 212 -19.28 -9.10 -15.86
N ASN A 213 -17.95 -9.01 -15.83
CA ASN A 213 -17.21 -8.35 -14.74
C ASN A 213 -17.59 -6.86 -14.64
N TYR A 214 -17.67 -6.14 -15.76
CA TYR A 214 -18.10 -4.74 -15.78
C TYR A 214 -19.48 -4.58 -15.15
N ARG A 215 -20.44 -5.44 -15.52
CA ARG A 215 -21.80 -5.44 -14.93
C ARG A 215 -21.77 -5.71 -13.42
N MET A 216 -20.97 -6.68 -12.96
CA MET A 216 -20.80 -6.96 -11.53
C MET A 216 -20.26 -5.73 -10.79
N LEU A 217 -19.23 -5.08 -11.33
CA LEU A 217 -18.61 -3.90 -10.71
C LEU A 217 -19.55 -2.68 -10.73
N ALA A 218 -20.30 -2.48 -11.80
CA ALA A 218 -21.28 -1.38 -11.91
C ALA A 218 -22.41 -1.52 -10.88
N TYR A 219 -22.90 -2.74 -10.62
CA TYR A 219 -23.86 -2.98 -9.53
C TYR A 219 -23.26 -2.75 -8.15
N THR A 220 -21.95 -2.91 -8.02
CA THR A 220 -21.23 -2.87 -6.75
C THR A 220 -20.84 -1.45 -6.34
N PHE A 221 -20.35 -0.67 -7.29
CA PHE A 221 -19.76 0.66 -7.06
C PHE A 221 -20.56 1.81 -7.68
N GLY A 222 -21.55 1.51 -8.53
CA GLY A 222 -22.14 2.47 -9.45
C GLY A 222 -21.36 2.52 -10.75
N GLU A 223 -22.05 2.82 -11.84
CA GLU A 223 -21.41 3.01 -13.15
C GLU A 223 -20.60 4.32 -13.14
N PRO A 224 -19.31 4.30 -13.52
CA PRO A 224 -18.50 5.51 -13.59
C PRO A 224 -19.07 6.51 -14.58
N VAL A 225 -19.26 7.75 -14.14
CA VAL A 225 -19.73 8.84 -15.01
C VAL A 225 -18.62 9.30 -15.96
N SER A 226 -19.00 9.68 -17.18
CA SER A 226 -18.06 10.18 -18.20
C SER A 226 -17.88 11.70 -18.13
N HIS A 227 -18.86 12.42 -17.61
CA HIS A 227 -18.87 13.88 -17.47
C HIS A 227 -19.47 14.28 -16.12
N PHE A 228 -18.95 15.36 -15.53
CA PHE A 228 -19.45 15.92 -14.28
C PHE A 228 -19.17 17.42 -14.17
N ASP A 229 -19.89 18.09 -13.28
CA ASP A 229 -19.60 19.47 -12.90
C ASP A 229 -18.75 19.46 -11.62
N PHE A 230 -17.70 20.28 -11.56
CA PHE A 230 -16.92 20.51 -10.36
C PHE A 230 -17.32 21.84 -9.72
N GLU A 231 -17.97 21.75 -8.56
CA GLU A 231 -18.44 22.90 -7.79
C GLU A 231 -17.80 22.89 -6.40
N TYR A 232 -17.26 24.04 -5.97
CA TYR A 232 -16.72 24.18 -4.63
C TYR A 232 -16.75 25.63 -4.16
N ARG A 233 -16.58 25.81 -2.84
CA ARG A 233 -16.28 27.10 -2.25
C ARG A 233 -14.86 27.10 -1.69
N THR A 234 -14.15 28.20 -1.90
CA THR A 234 -12.80 28.39 -1.37
C THR A 234 -12.80 28.51 0.15
N LYS A 235 -11.78 27.98 0.82
CA LYS A 235 -11.76 27.92 2.30
C LYS A 235 -11.45 29.24 3.00
N LYS A 236 -10.78 30.19 2.32
CA LYS A 236 -10.37 31.48 2.91
C LYS A 236 -11.45 32.56 2.83
N ASP A 237 -12.14 32.65 1.70
CA ASP A 237 -13.04 33.75 1.31
C ASP A 237 -14.44 33.28 0.90
N ASN A 238 -14.70 31.97 0.87
CA ASN A 238 -16.00 31.38 0.59
C ASN A 238 -16.57 31.72 -0.81
N GLU A 239 -15.70 32.07 -1.75
CA GLU A 239 -16.00 32.32 -3.16
C GLU A 239 -16.46 31.03 -3.85
N PHE A 240 -17.51 31.12 -4.66
CA PHE A 240 -18.08 29.97 -5.39
C PHE A 240 -17.41 29.81 -6.75
N HIS A 241 -16.95 28.60 -7.04
CA HIS A 241 -16.44 28.19 -8.33
C HIS A 241 -17.26 27.04 -8.91
N ARG A 242 -17.43 27.06 -10.23
CA ARG A 242 -18.04 25.99 -11.01
C ARG A 242 -17.27 25.81 -12.31
N ASP A 243 -16.98 24.56 -12.65
CA ASP A 243 -16.46 24.15 -13.95
C ASP A 243 -17.29 22.98 -14.46
N THR A 244 -17.97 23.15 -15.59
CA THR A 244 -19.05 22.25 -16.02
C THR A 244 -18.60 21.28 -17.10
N ASN A 245 -19.24 20.11 -17.14
CA ASN A 245 -19.08 19.11 -18.19
C ASN A 245 -17.63 18.67 -18.41
N LEU A 246 -16.90 18.47 -17.30
CA LEU A 246 -15.54 17.95 -17.32
C LEU A 246 -15.55 16.44 -17.47
N THR A 247 -14.64 15.93 -18.30
CA THR A 247 -14.23 14.52 -18.22
C THR A 247 -13.22 14.32 -17.09
N PRO A 248 -13.07 13.08 -16.56
CA PRO A 248 -12.04 12.76 -15.57
C PRO A 248 -10.60 13.08 -16.02
N GLN A 249 -10.30 12.95 -17.32
CA GLN A 249 -8.99 13.26 -17.87
C GLN A 249 -8.74 14.78 -17.94
N GLU A 250 -9.73 15.56 -18.34
CA GLU A 250 -9.64 17.02 -18.33
C GLU A 250 -9.50 17.55 -16.89
N PHE A 251 -10.25 16.98 -15.94
CA PHE A 251 -10.14 17.32 -14.54
C PHE A 251 -8.73 17.02 -14.00
N PHE A 252 -8.18 15.83 -14.28
CA PHE A 252 -6.81 15.49 -13.91
C PHE A 252 -5.81 16.51 -14.48
N LYS A 253 -5.88 16.78 -15.79
CA LYS A 253 -4.96 17.71 -16.47
C LYS A 253 -5.04 19.13 -15.91
N LYS A 254 -6.25 19.62 -15.61
CA LYS A 254 -6.48 21.01 -15.18
C LYS A 254 -6.21 21.22 -13.70
N TYR A 255 -6.67 20.32 -12.84
CA TYR A 255 -6.68 20.53 -11.39
C TYR A 255 -5.55 19.78 -10.67
N VAL A 256 -5.12 18.62 -11.14
CA VAL A 256 -3.91 17.97 -10.60
C VAL A 256 -2.69 18.48 -11.35
N GLY A 257 -2.70 18.33 -12.69
CA GLY A 257 -1.66 18.85 -13.57
C GLY A 257 -0.29 18.17 -13.41
N TRP A 258 -0.26 16.98 -12.80
CA TRP A 258 0.98 16.22 -12.61
C TRP A 258 1.37 15.50 -13.89
N ASN A 259 2.67 15.51 -14.19
CA ASN A 259 3.26 14.51 -15.05
C ASN A 259 3.58 13.28 -14.20
N LEU A 260 2.80 12.21 -14.36
CA LEU A 260 2.94 11.00 -13.54
C LEU A 260 4.30 10.32 -13.74
N ASP A 261 4.95 10.51 -14.90
CA ASP A 261 6.28 9.98 -15.17
C ASP A 261 7.37 10.65 -14.34
N ASP A 262 7.10 11.81 -13.74
CA ASP A 262 8.06 12.48 -12.86
C ASP A 262 8.11 11.84 -11.46
N TYR A 263 7.16 10.97 -11.11
CA TYR A 263 7.14 10.32 -9.80
C TYR A 263 7.63 8.88 -9.94
N ILE A 264 8.65 8.53 -9.17
CA ILE A 264 9.26 7.20 -9.20
C ILE A 264 9.13 6.52 -7.85
N SER A 265 9.04 5.19 -7.88
CA SER A 265 9.13 4.40 -6.67
C SER A 265 10.58 4.14 -6.31
N ILE A 266 10.94 4.50 -5.08
CA ILE A 266 12.19 4.14 -4.43
C ILE A 266 11.87 3.11 -3.37
N ILE A 267 12.63 2.02 -3.33
CA ILE A 267 12.49 0.98 -2.32
C ILE A 267 13.77 0.90 -1.47
N GLN A 268 13.62 0.34 -0.27
CA GLN A 268 14.74 -0.06 0.58
C GLN A 268 14.55 -1.53 0.96
N ALA A 269 15.22 -2.39 0.22
CA ALA A 269 15.19 -3.84 0.40
C ALA A 269 16.64 -4.35 0.51
N PRO A 270 17.17 -4.57 1.73
CA PRO A 270 18.57 -4.91 1.97
C PRO A 270 18.90 -6.40 1.74
N THR A 271 18.07 -7.15 1.01
CA THR A 271 18.28 -8.59 0.76
C THR A 271 19.40 -8.80 -0.26
N ALA A 272 20.07 -9.96 -0.18
CA ALA A 272 21.27 -10.23 -0.98
C ALA A 272 21.04 -10.25 -2.50
N ASP A 273 19.80 -10.53 -2.95
CA ASP A 273 19.41 -10.52 -4.35
C ASP A 273 19.11 -9.10 -4.91
N LYS A 274 18.98 -8.10 -4.02
CA LYS A 274 18.56 -6.73 -4.37
C LYS A 274 19.68 -5.72 -4.09
N LYS A 275 20.60 -5.58 -5.05
CA LYS A 275 21.65 -4.55 -5.01
C LYS A 275 21.05 -3.15 -4.96
N TYR A 276 21.70 -2.25 -4.23
CA TYR A 276 21.41 -0.83 -4.30
C TYR A 276 21.84 -0.24 -5.65
N HIS A 277 21.26 0.92 -6.00
CA HIS A 277 21.49 1.61 -7.27
C HIS A 277 21.13 0.76 -8.49
N GLN A 278 20.15 -0.12 -8.32
CA GLN A 278 19.63 -1.01 -9.35
C GLN A 278 18.12 -0.92 -9.37
N THR A 279 17.55 -1.04 -10.57
CA THR A 279 16.11 -1.06 -10.77
C THR A 279 15.56 -2.48 -10.79
N TYR A 280 14.33 -2.63 -10.31
CA TYR A 280 13.61 -3.89 -10.16
C TYR A 280 12.17 -3.77 -10.65
N THR A 281 11.64 -4.87 -11.15
CA THR A 281 10.21 -5.07 -11.44
C THR A 281 9.81 -6.47 -10.97
N ILE A 282 8.52 -6.76 -10.88
CA ILE A 282 8.00 -8.03 -10.39
C ILE A 282 7.20 -8.70 -11.51
N ASP A 283 7.57 -9.94 -11.85
CA ASP A 283 6.86 -10.73 -12.86
C ASP A 283 5.39 -10.90 -12.48
N MET A 284 4.48 -10.72 -13.44
CA MET A 284 3.03 -10.86 -13.30
C MET A 284 2.35 -9.87 -12.33
N LEU A 285 3.07 -8.87 -11.79
CA LEU A 285 2.48 -7.82 -10.95
C LEU A 285 2.00 -6.64 -11.81
N GLY A 286 0.72 -6.28 -11.69
CA GLY A 286 0.14 -5.13 -12.38
C GLY A 286 -1.38 -5.17 -12.43
N ASN A 287 -1.97 -4.14 -13.04
CA ASN A 287 -3.42 -4.01 -13.24
C ASN A 287 -3.79 -3.67 -14.69
N VAL A 288 -3.18 -2.67 -15.31
CA VAL A 288 -3.53 -2.24 -16.67
C VAL A 288 -2.65 -2.96 -17.69
N VAL A 289 -3.24 -3.82 -18.53
CA VAL A 289 -2.51 -4.50 -19.61
C VAL A 289 -2.01 -3.45 -20.62
N GLY A 290 -0.69 -3.42 -20.85
CA GLY A 290 -0.05 -2.42 -21.71
C GLY A 290 0.09 -1.04 -21.06
N GLY A 291 -0.26 -0.90 -19.77
CA GLY A 291 -0.03 0.30 -18.98
C GLY A 291 1.41 0.40 -18.48
N ARG A 292 1.65 1.37 -17.59
CA ARG A 292 2.94 1.56 -16.92
C ARG A 292 3.30 0.33 -16.09
N GLU A 293 4.51 -0.19 -16.29
CA GLU A 293 5.04 -1.31 -15.52
C GLU A 293 5.55 -0.84 -14.14
N ILE A 294 5.50 -1.75 -13.16
CA ILE A 294 6.11 -1.53 -11.86
C ILE A 294 7.61 -1.33 -12.02
N LYS A 295 8.16 -0.25 -11.45
CA LYS A 295 9.60 0.01 -11.47
C LYS A 295 10.08 0.65 -10.19
N HIS A 296 10.89 -0.10 -9.46
CA HIS A 296 11.52 0.35 -8.21
C HIS A 296 12.99 0.63 -8.41
N LEU A 297 13.50 1.71 -7.82
CA LEU A 297 14.93 1.92 -7.60
C LEU A 297 15.27 1.55 -6.16
N ASN A 298 16.14 0.57 -5.94
CA ASN A 298 16.57 0.19 -4.59
C ASN A 298 17.71 1.09 -4.11
N LEU A 299 17.58 1.74 -2.95
CA LEU A 299 18.60 2.63 -2.39
C LEU A 299 18.92 2.30 -0.92
N PRO A 300 20.08 2.70 -0.40
CA PRO A 300 20.36 2.68 1.03
C PRO A 300 19.38 3.56 1.82
N MET A 301 19.13 3.24 3.09
CA MET A 301 18.13 3.95 3.91
C MET A 301 18.45 5.44 4.11
N ASP A 302 19.73 5.81 4.18
CA ASP A 302 20.13 7.22 4.30
C ASP A 302 19.72 8.05 3.07
N GLU A 303 19.95 7.54 1.87
CA GLU A 303 19.52 8.20 0.62
C GLU A 303 18.00 8.22 0.48
N PHE A 304 17.35 7.12 0.84
CA PHE A 304 15.89 6.99 0.90
C PHE A 304 15.25 8.08 1.79
N LYS A 305 15.75 8.23 3.03
CA LYS A 305 15.29 9.26 3.98
C LYS A 305 15.61 10.66 3.50
N GLN A 306 16.81 10.89 2.95
CA GLN A 306 17.22 12.20 2.46
C GLN A 306 16.33 12.70 1.33
N LEU A 307 15.93 11.84 0.40
CA LEU A 307 15.03 12.20 -0.70
C LEU A 307 13.62 12.55 -0.18
N ALA A 308 13.11 11.79 0.79
CA ALA A 308 11.83 12.11 1.43
C ALA A 308 11.87 13.46 2.17
N ILE A 309 12.94 13.74 2.92
CA ILE A 309 13.16 15.03 3.59
C ILE A 309 13.22 16.17 2.59
N GLU A 310 13.93 15.99 1.47
CA GLU A 310 14.06 17.03 0.46
C GLU A 310 12.71 17.35 -0.18
N GLN A 311 11.89 16.34 -0.49
CA GLN A 311 10.53 16.56 -1.01
C GLN A 311 9.65 17.30 0.00
N LEU A 312 9.68 16.91 1.28
CA LEU A 312 8.94 17.59 2.36
C LEU A 312 9.36 19.06 2.56
N LYS A 313 10.67 19.34 2.50
CA LYS A 313 11.21 20.72 2.58
C LYS A 313 10.66 21.62 1.47
N ASN A 314 10.31 21.04 0.33
CA ASN A 314 9.77 21.73 -0.82
C ASN A 314 8.23 21.76 -0.82
N GLY A 315 7.58 21.41 0.29
CA GLY A 315 6.12 21.51 0.45
C GLY A 315 5.33 20.35 -0.13
N GLU A 316 6.00 19.28 -0.57
CA GLU A 316 5.38 18.13 -1.21
C GLU A 316 5.34 16.94 -0.23
N SER A 317 4.14 16.42 0.02
CA SER A 317 3.96 15.20 0.82
C SER A 317 4.52 13.96 0.11
N VAL A 318 4.86 12.91 0.85
CA VAL A 318 5.51 11.71 0.31
C VAL A 318 4.61 10.50 0.53
N TRP A 319 4.14 9.86 -0.54
CA TRP A 319 3.53 8.54 -0.43
C TRP A 319 4.59 7.53 0.04
N PHE A 320 4.24 6.66 0.97
CA PHE A 320 5.13 5.60 1.42
C PHE A 320 4.40 4.30 1.75
N GLY A 321 5.14 3.20 1.67
CA GLY A 321 4.71 1.85 1.99
C GLY A 321 5.50 1.27 3.14
N SER A 322 4.82 0.65 4.10
CA SER A 322 5.41 0.08 5.31
C SER A 322 4.71 -1.21 5.77
N ASP A 323 5.26 -1.86 6.78
CA ASP A 323 4.58 -2.88 7.59
C ASP A 323 3.97 -2.22 8.84
N VAL A 324 2.75 -1.67 8.71
CA VAL A 324 2.13 -0.78 9.71
C VAL A 324 1.73 -1.51 10.99
N ILE A 325 1.59 -2.84 10.97
CA ILE A 325 1.18 -3.61 12.14
C ILE A 325 2.34 -3.84 13.13
N LYS A 326 3.59 -3.70 12.69
CA LYS A 326 4.78 -3.91 13.54
C LYS A 326 4.95 -2.73 14.48
N TYR A 327 5.08 -3.01 15.78
CA TYR A 327 5.39 -2.02 16.80
C TYR A 327 4.55 -0.72 16.72
N SER A 328 3.25 -0.88 16.45
CA SER A 328 2.34 0.22 16.15
C SER A 328 1.09 0.17 17.04
N GLU A 329 0.80 1.25 17.77
CA GLU A 329 -0.40 1.44 18.59
C GLU A 329 -1.40 2.38 17.90
N THR A 330 -2.39 1.78 17.23
CA THR A 330 -3.36 2.48 16.39
C THR A 330 -4.16 3.54 17.12
N LYS A 331 -4.60 3.28 18.36
CA LYS A 331 -5.46 4.26 19.07
C LYS A 331 -4.70 5.54 19.38
N LEU A 332 -3.43 5.42 19.73
CA LEU A 332 -2.56 6.54 20.06
C LEU A 332 -1.84 7.11 18.83
N GLY A 333 -1.81 6.36 17.72
CA GLY A 333 -1.17 6.79 16.48
C GLY A 333 0.34 6.78 16.58
N ILE A 334 0.92 5.78 17.26
CA ILE A 334 2.37 5.68 17.49
C ILE A 334 2.90 4.50 16.71
N MET A 335 3.95 4.72 15.91
CA MET A 335 4.72 3.70 15.20
C MET A 335 6.18 3.84 15.63
N ALA A 336 6.58 3.09 16.64
CA ALA A 336 7.90 3.23 17.24
C ALA A 336 8.41 1.91 17.82
N LEU A 337 9.70 1.60 17.67
CA LEU A 337 10.26 0.33 18.15
C LEU A 337 10.10 0.13 19.66
N ASN A 338 10.08 1.23 20.43
CA ASN A 338 9.83 1.21 21.87
C ASN A 338 8.35 1.13 22.27
N THR A 339 7.41 0.91 21.34
CA THR A 339 5.96 0.84 21.65
C THR A 339 5.60 -0.42 22.44
N TYR A 340 6.23 -1.56 22.14
CA TYR A 340 5.98 -2.84 22.81
C TYR A 340 7.28 -3.56 23.15
N ASP A 341 7.43 -3.96 24.41
CA ASP A 341 8.58 -4.69 24.94
C ASP A 341 8.31 -6.22 24.92
N TYR A 342 8.11 -6.80 23.74
CA TYR A 342 7.76 -8.23 23.59
C TYR A 342 8.88 -9.18 24.04
N ASP A 343 10.11 -8.84 23.67
CA ASP A 343 11.35 -9.53 24.07
C ASP A 343 11.51 -9.55 25.60
N LYS A 344 11.34 -8.40 26.26
CA LYS A 344 11.43 -8.30 27.73
C LYS A 344 10.28 -8.99 28.44
N LEU A 345 9.07 -8.95 27.86
CA LEU A 345 7.90 -9.61 28.45
C LEU A 345 8.10 -11.13 28.55
N PHE A 346 8.71 -11.73 27.52
CA PHE A 346 8.89 -13.17 27.42
C PHE A 346 10.30 -13.66 27.77
N ASP A 347 11.24 -12.74 28.01
CA ASP A 347 12.67 -13.04 28.23
C ASP A 347 13.26 -13.87 27.08
N VAL A 348 13.07 -13.39 25.85
CA VAL A 348 13.53 -14.03 24.61
C VAL A 348 14.12 -13.01 23.65
N ASP A 349 15.03 -13.47 22.80
CA ASP A 349 15.54 -12.69 21.68
C ASP A 349 14.62 -12.87 20.45
N LEU A 350 14.06 -11.77 19.95
CA LEU A 350 13.20 -11.71 18.77
C LEU A 350 13.81 -10.84 17.67
N GLU A 351 15.08 -10.46 17.81
CA GLU A 351 15.71 -9.57 16.85
C GLU A 351 15.91 -10.26 15.50
N MET A 352 15.48 -9.57 14.45
CA MET A 352 15.76 -9.90 13.06
C MET A 352 16.19 -8.62 12.35
N THR A 353 17.22 -8.73 11.53
CA THR A 353 17.54 -7.69 10.56
C THR A 353 16.38 -7.53 9.58
N LYS A 354 16.28 -6.37 8.93
CA LYS A 354 15.26 -6.14 7.90
C LYS A 354 15.38 -7.10 6.71
N ALA A 355 16.61 -7.51 6.38
CA ALA A 355 16.85 -8.50 5.32
C ALA A 355 16.32 -9.88 5.72
N GLU A 356 16.61 -10.35 6.93
CA GLU A 356 16.06 -11.62 7.44
C GLU A 356 14.54 -11.58 7.52
N ALA A 357 13.97 -10.46 7.97
CA ALA A 357 12.52 -10.32 8.06
C ALA A 357 11.83 -10.44 6.68
N LEU A 358 12.43 -9.89 5.63
CA LEU A 358 11.96 -10.04 4.25
C LEU A 358 12.16 -11.47 3.71
N ASP A 359 13.36 -12.03 3.89
CA ASP A 359 13.72 -13.35 3.34
C ASP A 359 12.94 -14.50 3.99
N TYR A 360 12.59 -14.37 5.28
CA TYR A 360 11.88 -15.38 6.06
C TYR A 360 10.39 -15.09 6.25
N GLY A 361 9.86 -14.05 5.61
CA GLY A 361 8.42 -13.76 5.58
C GLY A 361 7.84 -13.23 6.89
N GLU A 362 8.67 -12.65 7.76
CA GLU A 362 8.24 -12.02 9.01
C GLU A 362 7.70 -10.59 8.77
N SER A 363 8.20 -9.91 7.74
CA SER A 363 7.81 -8.53 7.45
C SER A 363 7.90 -8.21 5.96
N MET A 364 6.93 -7.44 5.48
CA MET A 364 6.82 -6.93 4.12
C MET A 364 5.83 -5.77 4.10
N MET A 365 5.80 -4.99 3.01
CA MET A 365 4.84 -3.90 2.90
C MET A 365 3.39 -4.43 2.95
N ASP A 366 2.59 -3.92 3.88
CA ASP A 366 1.18 -4.29 4.10
C ASP A 366 0.22 -3.10 4.01
N HIS A 367 0.72 -1.86 4.08
CA HIS A 367 -0.10 -0.66 4.11
C HIS A 367 0.66 0.54 3.57
N ALA A 368 -0.07 1.43 2.89
CA ALA A 368 0.44 2.66 2.30
C ALA A 368 -0.21 3.88 2.96
N MET A 369 0.61 4.89 3.24
CA MET A 369 0.23 6.12 3.93
C MET A 369 0.98 7.32 3.32
N VAL A 370 0.85 8.50 3.91
CA VAL A 370 1.51 9.72 3.43
C VAL A 370 2.34 10.35 4.54
N ILE A 371 3.63 10.60 4.29
CA ILE A 371 4.45 11.44 5.15
C ILE A 371 4.14 12.90 4.85
N THR A 372 3.75 13.65 5.87
CA THR A 372 3.33 15.05 5.79
C THR A 372 4.19 15.98 6.66
N GLY A 373 5.22 15.45 7.31
CA GLY A 373 6.13 16.23 8.13
C GLY A 373 7.28 15.40 8.68
N VAL A 374 8.31 16.09 9.15
CA VAL A 374 9.51 15.49 9.75
C VAL A 374 10.07 16.43 10.82
N ASP A 375 10.47 15.84 11.94
CA ASP A 375 11.23 16.54 12.96
C ASP A 375 12.73 16.35 12.73
N LEU A 376 13.46 17.46 12.61
CA LEU A 376 14.89 17.48 12.34
C LEU A 376 15.64 18.10 13.51
N VAL A 377 16.53 17.34 14.12
CA VAL A 377 17.44 17.82 15.17
C VAL A 377 18.86 17.73 14.62
N ASN A 378 19.54 18.87 14.54
CA ASN A 378 20.88 18.98 13.92
C ASN A 378 20.93 18.40 12.50
N GLY A 379 19.85 18.58 11.73
CA GLY A 379 19.73 18.10 10.35
C GLY A 379 19.43 16.61 10.19
N LYS A 380 19.26 15.86 11.29
CA LYS A 380 18.89 14.45 11.27
C LYS A 380 17.43 14.24 11.64
N PRO A 381 16.70 13.34 10.96
CA PRO A 381 15.34 12.99 11.35
C PRO A 381 15.30 12.29 12.71
N THR A 382 14.32 12.65 13.52
CA THR A 382 14.02 11.98 14.80
C THR A 382 12.67 11.26 14.75
N LYS A 383 11.70 11.86 14.05
CA LYS A 383 10.35 11.32 13.85
C LYS A 383 9.65 11.97 12.68
N TRP A 384 8.61 11.33 12.19
CA TRP A 384 7.87 11.66 10.98
C TRP A 384 6.38 11.76 11.27
N LYS A 385 5.72 12.73 10.64
CA LYS A 385 4.27 12.90 10.69
C LYS A 385 3.65 12.11 9.56
N VAL A 386 2.70 11.25 9.90
CA VAL A 386 2.07 10.34 8.95
C VAL A 386 0.57 10.61 8.89
N GLU A 387 0.05 10.90 7.71
CA GLU A 387 -1.38 10.90 7.42
C GLU A 387 -1.82 9.49 7.06
N ASN A 388 -2.74 8.93 7.85
CA ASN A 388 -3.35 7.64 7.59
C ASN A 388 -4.76 7.82 6.95
N SER A 389 -5.34 6.72 6.49
CA SER A 389 -6.65 6.66 5.83
C SER A 389 -7.66 5.84 6.61
N TRP A 390 -7.64 5.91 7.94
CA TRP A 390 -8.55 5.20 8.85
C TRP A 390 -9.51 6.14 9.60
N GLY A 391 -9.75 7.32 9.03
CA GLY A 391 -10.62 8.34 9.61
C GLY A 391 -10.01 9.02 10.84
N ASN A 392 -10.79 9.95 11.41
CA ASN A 392 -10.29 10.89 12.42
C ASN A 392 -10.36 10.40 13.87
N LYS A 393 -10.76 9.13 14.10
CA LYS A 393 -10.97 8.56 15.45
C LYS A 393 -9.74 7.85 16.03
N VAL A 394 -8.72 7.62 15.21
CA VAL A 394 -7.47 6.97 15.59
C VAL A 394 -6.32 7.98 15.58
N GLY A 395 -5.29 7.71 16.36
CA GLY A 395 -4.16 8.62 16.50
C GLY A 395 -4.56 10.06 16.85
N HIS A 396 -3.85 11.01 16.25
CA HIS A 396 -4.09 12.44 16.41
C HIS A 396 -4.95 12.96 15.27
N LYS A 397 -6.27 12.77 15.37
CA LYS A 397 -7.24 13.10 14.30
C LYS A 397 -6.92 12.39 12.98
N GLY A 398 -6.49 11.13 13.07
CA GLY A 398 -6.09 10.30 11.94
C GLY A 398 -4.60 10.38 11.57
N TYR A 399 -3.84 11.28 12.19
CA TYR A 399 -2.40 11.36 12.00
C TYR A 399 -1.64 10.52 13.02
N PHE A 400 -0.53 9.95 12.58
CA PHE A 400 0.37 9.10 13.33
C PHE A 400 1.75 9.75 13.45
N VAL A 401 2.50 9.36 14.48
CA VAL A 401 3.91 9.68 14.69
C VAL A 401 4.70 8.41 14.45
N MET A 402 5.69 8.50 13.56
CA MET A 402 6.61 7.42 13.24
C MET A 402 8.01 7.80 13.72
N SER A 403 8.63 7.02 14.61
CA SER A 403 10.04 7.27 14.97
C SER A 403 10.99 6.92 13.83
N ASP A 404 12.17 7.53 13.79
CA ASP A 404 13.13 7.30 12.69
C ASP A 404 13.66 5.86 12.64
N ASP A 405 13.86 5.24 13.80
CA ASP A 405 14.27 3.82 13.90
C ASP A 405 13.18 2.84 13.44
N TRP A 406 11.91 3.21 13.59
CA TRP A 406 10.79 2.45 13.01
C TRP A 406 10.79 2.56 11.49
N MET A 407 11.06 3.76 10.94
CA MET A 407 11.22 3.95 9.50
C MET A 407 12.35 3.06 8.94
N ASP A 408 13.47 2.99 9.65
CA ASP A 408 14.61 2.15 9.26
C ASP A 408 14.20 0.67 9.12
N LYS A 409 13.44 0.13 10.10
CA LYS A 409 13.04 -1.28 10.11
C LYS A 409 11.86 -1.61 9.20
N TYR A 410 10.83 -0.79 9.15
CA TYR A 410 9.51 -1.19 8.65
C TYR A 410 8.98 -0.34 7.49
N CYS A 411 9.71 0.68 7.02
CA CYS A 411 9.37 1.41 5.79
C CYS A 411 10.10 0.82 4.58
N TYR A 412 9.40 0.43 3.53
CA TYR A 412 9.96 -0.29 2.39
C TYR A 412 9.97 0.51 1.09
N GLN A 413 9.10 1.50 0.97
CA GLN A 413 8.88 2.22 -0.28
C GLN A 413 8.54 3.68 -0.01
N VAL A 414 9.11 4.60 -0.80
CA VAL A 414 8.65 6.00 -0.92
C VAL A 414 8.51 6.36 -2.38
N VAL A 415 7.66 7.35 -2.67
CA VAL A 415 7.51 7.90 -4.01
C VAL A 415 8.07 9.31 -4.05
N ILE A 416 9.05 9.50 -4.92
CA ILE A 416 9.83 10.73 -5.02
C ILE A 416 9.71 11.32 -6.42
N ASN A 417 9.56 12.64 -6.49
CA ASN A 417 9.65 13.37 -7.75
C ASN A 417 11.11 13.37 -8.26
N LYS A 418 11.31 13.01 -9.53
CA LYS A 418 12.61 12.93 -10.22
C LYS A 418 13.44 14.21 -10.12
N LYS A 419 12.82 15.37 -9.91
CA LYS A 419 13.55 16.64 -9.75
C LYS A 419 14.45 16.66 -8.50
N TYR A 420 14.16 15.82 -7.50
CA TYR A 420 14.97 15.70 -6.28
C TYR A 420 16.11 14.67 -6.40
N LEU A 421 16.14 13.88 -7.47
CA LEU A 421 17.22 12.95 -7.72
C LEU A 421 18.45 13.68 -8.25
N SER A 422 19.63 13.26 -7.79
CA SER A 422 20.89 13.60 -8.45
C SER A 422 20.94 13.01 -9.86
N GLU A 423 21.83 13.53 -10.72
CA GLU A 423 22.02 12.98 -12.06
C GLU A 423 22.46 11.51 -12.03
N ASP A 424 23.18 11.09 -10.99
CA ASP A 424 23.62 9.71 -10.79
C ASP A 424 22.41 8.80 -10.52
N LEU A 425 21.51 9.22 -9.61
CA LEU A 425 20.29 8.49 -9.32
C LEU A 425 19.32 8.45 -10.51
N LYS A 426 19.27 9.50 -11.33
CA LYS A 426 18.51 9.48 -12.59
C LYS A 426 19.07 8.44 -13.57
N ARG A 427 20.40 8.31 -13.67
CA ARG A 427 21.05 7.28 -14.48
C ARG A 427 20.79 5.88 -13.92
N ASP A 428 20.81 5.72 -12.60
CA ASP A 428 20.46 4.44 -11.96
C ASP A 428 19.02 4.05 -12.25
N TYR A 429 18.08 4.99 -12.11
CA TYR A 429 16.67 4.76 -12.46
C TYR A 429 16.48 4.42 -13.94
N ALA A 430 17.31 4.94 -14.85
CA ALA A 430 17.20 4.65 -16.28
C ALA A 430 17.56 3.20 -16.64
N LYS A 431 18.24 2.45 -15.76
CA LYS A 431 18.61 1.04 -16.00
C LYS A 431 17.38 0.17 -16.27
N THR A 432 17.58 -0.86 -17.10
CA THR A 432 16.60 -1.94 -17.31
C THR A 432 16.37 -2.68 -15.99
N PRO A 433 15.11 -2.85 -15.55
CA PRO A 433 14.83 -3.48 -14.28
C PRO A 433 15.16 -4.97 -14.29
N VAL A 434 15.70 -5.46 -13.18
CA VAL A 434 15.81 -6.89 -12.90
C VAL A 434 14.43 -7.43 -12.57
N VAL A 435 14.02 -8.52 -13.22
CA VAL A 435 12.70 -9.13 -13.03
C VAL A 435 12.73 -10.10 -11.85
N LEU A 436 12.03 -9.75 -10.78
CA LEU A 436 11.83 -10.57 -9.59
C LEU A 436 10.68 -11.57 -9.79
N LYS A 437 10.61 -12.56 -8.90
CA LYS A 437 9.57 -13.60 -8.94
C LYS A 437 8.22 -13.02 -8.51
N PRO A 438 7.07 -13.59 -8.93
CA PRO A 438 5.74 -13.04 -8.58
C PRO A 438 5.46 -12.96 -7.08
N TRP A 439 6.08 -13.83 -6.28
CA TRP A 439 5.93 -13.89 -4.82
C TRP A 439 7.10 -13.22 -4.07
N ASP A 440 7.84 -12.33 -4.72
CA ASP A 440 8.84 -11.51 -4.03
C ASP A 440 8.16 -10.58 -3.00
N PRO A 441 8.72 -10.36 -1.80
CA PRO A 441 8.12 -9.50 -0.78
C PRO A 441 8.04 -8.03 -1.17
N MET A 442 8.76 -7.58 -2.22
CA MET A 442 8.57 -6.25 -2.80
C MET A 442 7.43 -6.18 -3.83
N GLY A 443 6.83 -7.33 -4.16
CA GLY A 443 5.66 -7.44 -5.01
C GLY A 443 4.34 -7.48 -4.23
N THR A 444 4.39 -7.25 -2.91
CA THR A 444 3.19 -7.22 -2.08
C THR A 444 2.34 -6.02 -2.46
N LEU A 445 1.04 -6.21 -2.27
CA LEU A 445 0.02 -5.23 -2.58
C LEU A 445 -0.53 -4.74 -1.24
N ALA A 446 -0.27 -3.48 -0.94
CA ALA A 446 -0.72 -2.82 0.29
C ALA A 446 -2.19 -2.43 0.22
#